data_AF-A0A941AGA9-F1
#
_entry.id   AF-A0A941AGA9-F1
#
_cell.length_a   1.000
_cell.length_b   1.000
_cell.length_c   1.000
_cell.angle_alpha   90.00
_cell.angle_beta   90.00
_cell.angle_gamma   90.00
#
_symmetry.space_group_name_H-M   'P 1'
#
loop_
_entity.id
_entity.type
_entity.pdbx_description
1 polymer ?
#
loop_
_entity_poly.entity_id
_entity_poly.type
_entity_poly.pdbx_seq_one_letter_code
_entity_poly.pdbx_strand_id
1 'polypeptide(L)'
;MMRRLAVAAACTLAILLSLWLPLLAYVHCDAMKEWKRVAASWITGEETRHLMRYHGAAVLKITQDRVYILRESRWIPVRKRTPG
;
A
#
# COMPACT_ATOMS: atom_id res chain seq x y z
N MET A 1 2.14 25.55 39.75
CA MET A 1 3.30 25.11 38.94
C MET A 1 2.98 23.88 38.08
N MET A 2 2.34 22.84 38.63
CA MET A 2 2.00 21.58 37.93
C MET A 2 1.15 21.74 36.64
N ARG A 3 0.19 22.68 36.58
CA ARG A 3 -0.65 22.90 35.38
C ARG A 3 0.13 23.38 34.16
N ARG A 4 1.22 24.14 34.34
CA ARG A 4 2.03 24.66 33.22
C ARG A 4 2.91 23.59 32.57
N LEU A 5 3.40 22.64 33.38
CA LEU A 5 4.15 21.47 32.91
C LEU A 5 3.26 20.50 32.12
N ALA A 6 2.04 20.28 32.58
CA ALA A 6 1.06 19.45 31.87
C ALA A 6 0.70 20.02 30.48
N VAL A 7 0.57 21.35 30.37
CA VAL A 7 0.30 22.03 29.10
C VAL A 7 1.50 21.92 28.15
N ALA A 8 2.73 22.13 28.65
CA ALA A 8 3.93 21.97 27.83
C ALA A 8 4.13 20.53 27.33
N ALA A 9 3.82 19.53 28.17
CA ALA A 9 3.84 18.12 27.79
C ALA A 9 2.77 17.78 26.74
N ALA A 10 1.56 18.35 26.85
CA ALA A 10 0.50 18.17 25.86
C ALA A 10 0.88 18.80 24.50
N CYS A 11 1.48 19.99 24.51
CA CYS A 11 1.94 20.66 23.29
C CYS A 11 3.06 19.88 22.59
N THR A 12 4.04 19.35 23.33
CA THR A 12 5.11 18.54 22.75
C THR A 12 4.59 17.23 22.15
N LEU A 13 3.66 16.55 22.82
CA LEU A 13 2.98 15.37 22.27
C LEU A 13 2.18 15.69 21.00
N ALA A 14 1.49 16.83 20.97
CA ALA A 14 0.74 17.26 19.79
C ALA A 14 1.67 17.54 18.59
N ILE A 15 2.84 18.15 18.82
CA ILE A 15 3.86 18.40 17.80
C ILE A 15 4.48 17.08 17.30
N LEU A 16 4.77 16.14 18.21
CA LEU A 16 5.26 14.82 17.86
C LEU A 16 4.26 14.05 16.98
N LEU A 17 2.98 14.06 17.34
CA LEU A 17 1.92 13.42 16.56
C LEU A 17 1.71 14.09 15.19
N SER A 18 1.73 15.42 15.14
CA SER A 18 1.54 16.16 13.89
C SER A 18 2.72 16.01 12.93
N LEU A 19 3.91 15.67 13.42
CA LEU A 19 5.06 15.35 12.58
C LEU A 19 5.09 13.87 12.17
N TRP A 20 4.65 12.97 13.06
CA TRP A 20 4.65 11.52 12.81
C TRP A 20 3.58 11.08 11.79
N LEU A 21 2.37 11.63 11.89
CA LEU A 21 1.25 11.28 11.00
C LEU A 21 1.58 11.56 9.52
N PRO A 22 2.12 12.74 9.13
CA PRO A 22 2.57 13.00 7.78
C PRO A 22 3.69 12.08 7.32
N LEU A 23 4.64 11.74 8.21
CA LEU A 23 5.74 10.84 7.87
C LEU A 23 5.22 9.43 7.55
N LEU A 24 4.31 8.91 8.38
CA LEU A 24 3.66 7.62 8.15
C LEU A 24 2.84 7.62 6.85
N ALA A 25 2.07 8.69 6.62
CA ALA A 25 1.31 8.87 5.39
C ALA A 25 2.22 8.96 4.15
N TYR A 26 3.37 9.63 4.26
CA TYR A 26 4.36 9.74 3.20
C TYR A 26 4.94 8.38 2.83
N VAL A 27 5.39 7.58 3.82
CA VAL A 27 5.92 6.24 3.59
C VAL A 27 4.88 5.32 2.93
N HIS A 28 3.62 5.38 3.37
CA HIS A 28 2.54 4.62 2.74
C HIS A 28 2.26 5.09 1.30
N CYS A 29 2.26 6.39 1.04
CA CYS A 29 2.09 6.93 -0.31
C CYS A 29 3.23 6.53 -1.24
N ASP A 30 4.47 6.57 -0.75
CA ASP A 30 5.66 6.22 -1.52
C ASP A 30 5.68 4.73 -1.88
N ALA A 31 5.43 3.87 -0.89
CA ALA A 31 5.28 2.43 -1.12
C ALA A 31 4.16 2.11 -2.13
N MET A 32 3.05 2.84 -2.09
CA MET A 32 1.94 2.65 -3.03
C MET A 32 2.27 3.17 -4.43
N LYS A 33 3.06 4.25 -4.56
CA LYS A 33 3.57 4.75 -5.85
C LYS A 33 4.54 3.76 -6.48
N GLU A 34 5.50 3.26 -5.71
CA GLU A 34 6.49 2.30 -6.21
C GLU A 34 5.81 1.00 -6.63
N TRP A 35 4.85 0.51 -5.84
CA TRP A 35 4.04 -0.65 -6.23
C TRP A 35 3.29 -0.42 -7.55
N LYS A 36 2.65 0.74 -7.72
CA LYS A 36 1.96 1.09 -8.98
C LYS A 36 2.93 1.16 -10.15
N ARG A 37 4.14 1.67 -9.94
CA ARG A 37 5.18 1.76 -10.97
C ARG A 37 5.65 0.36 -11.39
N VAL A 38 5.92 -0.51 -10.42
CA VAL A 38 6.30 -1.92 -10.68
C VAL A 38 5.17 -2.66 -11.40
N ALA A 39 3.92 -2.47 -10.98
CA ALA A 39 2.77 -3.05 -11.67
C ALA A 39 2.67 -2.54 -13.12
N ALA A 40 2.73 -1.23 -13.32
CA ALA A 40 2.66 -0.62 -14.66
C ALA A 40 3.83 -1.03 -15.58
N SER A 41 4.96 -1.51 -15.03
CA SER A 41 6.13 -1.88 -15.83
C SER A 41 5.94 -3.14 -16.69
N TRP A 42 4.97 -4.01 -16.36
CA TRP A 42 4.78 -5.27 -17.08
C TRP A 42 3.33 -5.76 -17.16
N ILE A 43 2.39 -5.10 -16.47
CA ILE A 43 0.95 -5.38 -16.60
C ILE A 43 0.17 -4.07 -16.76
N THR A 44 -0.69 -4.03 -17.76
CA THR A 44 -1.54 -2.87 -18.03
C THR A 44 -2.74 -2.81 -17.07
N GLY A 45 -3.34 -1.63 -16.94
CA GLY A 45 -4.57 -1.46 -16.15
C GLY A 45 -5.78 -2.22 -16.74
N GLU A 46 -5.75 -2.51 -18.04
CA GLU A 46 -6.80 -3.31 -18.70
C GLU A 46 -6.66 -4.79 -18.40
N GLU A 47 -5.44 -5.35 -18.50
CA GLU A 47 -5.16 -6.73 -18.08
C GLU A 47 -5.47 -6.95 -16.60
N THR A 48 -5.15 -5.97 -15.75
CA THR A 48 -5.47 -6.02 -14.32
C THR A 48 -6.99 -6.15 -14.11
N ARG A 49 -7.78 -5.30 -14.79
CA ARG A 49 -9.25 -5.37 -14.75
C ARG A 49 -9.79 -6.68 -15.29
N HIS A 50 -9.20 -7.19 -16.37
CA HIS A 50 -9.58 -8.48 -16.95
C HIS A 50 -9.31 -9.64 -15.97
N LEU A 51 -8.14 -9.67 -15.34
CA LEU A 51 -7.77 -10.65 -14.30
C LEU A 51 -8.73 -10.62 -13.10
N MET A 52 -9.10 -9.43 -12.61
CA MET A 52 -10.08 -9.32 -11.51
C MET A 52 -11.42 -9.93 -11.88
N ARG A 53 -11.93 -9.62 -13.08
CA ARG A 53 -13.22 -10.15 -13.57
C ARG A 53 -13.16 -11.65 -13.79
N TYR A 54 -12.10 -12.14 -14.43
CA TYR A 54 -11.92 -13.55 -14.73
C TYR A 54 -11.85 -14.41 -13.47
N HIS A 55 -11.14 -13.95 -12.44
CA HIS A 55 -11.01 -14.69 -11.18
C HIS A 55 -12.10 -14.37 -10.14
N GLY A 56 -13.00 -13.43 -10.42
CA GLY A 56 -14.00 -12.95 -9.47
C GLY A 56 -13.39 -12.35 -8.19
N ALA A 57 -12.20 -11.75 -8.30
CA ALA A 57 -11.43 -11.27 -7.17
C ALA A 57 -11.59 -9.75 -6.99
N ALA A 58 -11.85 -9.31 -5.76
CA ALA A 58 -11.92 -7.89 -5.40
C ALA A 58 -10.53 -7.26 -5.21
N VAL A 59 -9.51 -8.07 -4.97
CA VAL A 59 -8.15 -7.61 -4.64
C VAL A 59 -7.11 -8.41 -5.41
N LEU A 60 -6.18 -7.68 -6.03
CA LEU A 60 -4.97 -8.20 -6.67
C LEU A 60 -3.74 -7.64 -5.96
N LYS A 61 -2.74 -8.50 -5.76
CA LYS A 61 -1.39 -8.11 -5.37
C LYS A 61 -0.45 -8.41 -6.53
N ILE A 62 0.13 -7.37 -7.10
CA ILE A 62 1.08 -7.46 -8.21
C ILE A 62 2.51 -7.34 -7.65
N THR A 63 3.39 -8.26 -7.97
CA THR A 63 4.81 -8.21 -7.63
C THR A 63 5.66 -8.02 -8.88
N GLN A 64 6.98 -8.00 -8.75
CA GLN A 64 7.89 -7.84 -9.87
C GLN A 64 7.87 -9.03 -10.84
N ASP A 65 7.45 -10.20 -10.35
CA ASP A 65 7.50 -11.49 -11.03
C ASP A 65 6.13 -12.19 -11.17
N ARG A 66 5.13 -11.85 -10.35
CA ARG A 66 3.86 -12.59 -10.26
C ARG A 66 2.67 -11.67 -9.96
N VAL A 67 1.49 -12.16 -10.28
CA VAL A 67 0.21 -11.58 -9.84
C VAL A 67 -0.49 -12.58 -8.93
N TYR A 68 -1.01 -12.10 -7.81
CA TYR A 68 -1.74 -12.88 -6.82
C TYR A 68 -3.16 -12.34 -6.66
N ILE A 69 -4.12 -13.23 -6.47
CA ILE A 69 -5.48 -12.89 -6.01
C ILE A 69 -5.64 -13.30 -4.55
N LEU A 70 -6.48 -12.57 -3.81
CA LEU A 70 -6.89 -12.98 -2.48
C LEU A 70 -8.13 -13.88 -2.58
N ARG A 71 -8.06 -15.10 -2.06
CA ARG A 71 -9.18 -16.03 -1.94
C ARG A 71 -9.08 -16.74 -0.60
N GLU A 72 -10.18 -16.77 0.17
CA GLU A 72 -10.24 -17.47 1.46
C GLU A 72 -9.07 -17.10 2.40
N SER A 73 -8.73 -15.81 2.45
CA SER A 73 -7.60 -15.28 3.23
C SER A 73 -6.21 -15.79 2.80
N ARG A 74 -6.10 -16.38 1.61
CA ARG A 74 -4.84 -16.84 1.02
C ARG A 74 -4.52 -16.11 -0.28
N TRP A 75 -3.23 -15.83 -0.47
CA TRP A 75 -2.72 -15.26 -1.73
C TRP A 75 -2.41 -16.38 -2.71
N ILE A 76 -3.19 -16.47 -3.79
CA ILE A 76 -3.03 -17.49 -4.82
C ILE A 76 -2.36 -16.85 -6.05
N PRO A 77 -1.21 -17.37 -6.52
CA PRO A 77 -0.58 -16.87 -7.73
C PRO A 77 -1.41 -17.26 -8.97
N VAL A 78 -1.75 -16.28 -9.80
CA VAL A 78 -2.57 -16.48 -11.01
C VAL A 78 -1.85 -16.21 -12.31
N ARG A 79 -0.79 -15.39 -12.28
CA ARG A 79 0.01 -15.06 -13.46
C ARG A 79 1.48 -14.93 -13.08
N LYS A 80 2.36 -15.44 -13.93
CA LYS A 80 3.81 -15.20 -13.87
C LYS A 80 4.17 -14.16 -14.91
N ARG A 81 5.18 -13.33 -14.62
CA ARG A 81 5.79 -12.45 -15.61
C ARG A 81 6.53 -13.32 -16.61
N THR A 82 6.11 -13.27 -17.86
CA THR A 82 6.85 -13.88 -18.96
C THR A 82 8.05 -12.98 -19.25
N PRO A 83 9.29 -13.48 -19.21
CA PRO A 83 10.43 -12.73 -19.73
C PRO A 83 10.21 -12.56 -21.24
N GLY A 84 10.16 -11.31 -21.69
CA GLY A 84 10.19 -10.95 -23.11
C GLY A 84 11.61 -10.79 -23.59
#